data_AF-A0AAP0QNT8-F1
#
_entry.id   AF-A0AAP0QNT8-F1
#
_cell.length_a   1.000
_cell.length_b   1.000
_cell.length_c   1.000
_cell.angle_alpha   90.00
_cell.angle_beta   90.00
_cell.angle_gamma   90.00
#
_symmetry.space_group_name_H-M   'P 1'
#
loop_
_entity.id
_entity.type
_entity.pdbx_description
1 polymer ?
#
loop_
_entity_poly.entity_id
_entity_poly.type
_entity_poly.pdbx_seq_one_letter_code
_entity_poly.pdbx_strand_id
1 'polypeptide(L)'
;MRGGFEVVHGALDMMQHYEQWDYPSIGFPNPCPNSFTKPPPPPLAVIDNRSVNLERNELSEWVEHITKQLIDDMPDSSTNNADHGLQPDHHHTTMGPCEDNSIIPSVLGDLRPRKMMRRSYDGEESFSWSNEQQLGVNQSNINCESHNKLDEQGLRLITLLLECAVAISVDNLGEAHRMLLELTQMASPYGPSCAERVVAYFAKAMASRVLNSWLGICSPLTNHKSVHCAFQVFNNVSPFIKFAHFTSNQAILEAFHRRDRVHIIDLDIMQGLQWPALFHILATRNEGPPHLRMTGMGTSMEVLLETGKQLFNFAKRLGLSFEFHPIAKKFGDIDSSMLQLRRGETLAVHWLQHSLYDATGPDWKTLRLLEELSPRVVTLVEQEISHGGSFLDRFVGSLHYYSTLFDSLGAYFPSDDPNRHRVEHCLLYREINNILAIGGPARSGEDKFKHWRSELARCNGLAQVPMSGNSMAQAQLILNMFPPAHGYSLIPGDGTLMLGWKGTSLFTASSWTSHASR
;
A
#
# COMPACT_ATOMS: atom_id res chain seq x y z
N MET A 1 32.64 -59.95 -21.66
CA MET A 1 33.98 -59.34 -21.62
C MET A 1 34.32 -58.99 -20.16
N ARG A 2 35.54 -58.48 -19.90
CA ARG A 2 36.08 -58.02 -18.60
C ARG A 2 35.02 -57.39 -17.67
N GLY A 3 35.04 -57.59 -16.36
CA GLY A 3 35.93 -58.43 -15.53
C GLY A 3 35.84 -57.97 -14.07
N GLY A 4 35.62 -58.90 -13.12
CA GLY A 4 35.50 -58.58 -11.70
C GLY A 4 36.80 -58.82 -10.91
N PHE A 5 36.93 -58.14 -9.78
CA PHE A 5 37.90 -58.44 -8.71
C PHE A 5 37.25 -58.17 -7.35
N GLU A 6 37.76 -58.86 -6.32
CA GLU A 6 37.13 -58.97 -5.00
C GLU A 6 37.56 -57.88 -3.99
N VAL A 7 36.88 -57.88 -2.85
CA VAL A 7 37.10 -57.00 -1.69
C VAL A 7 38.18 -57.60 -0.77
N VAL A 8 38.95 -56.77 -0.06
CA VAL A 8 39.39 -57.02 1.34
C VAL A 8 39.83 -55.71 2.02
N HIS A 9 39.85 -55.68 3.35
CA HIS A 9 39.95 -54.49 4.20
C HIS A 9 41.34 -53.83 4.32
N GLY A 10 41.34 -52.57 4.74
CA GLY A 10 42.42 -51.90 5.47
C GLY A 10 41.83 -50.79 6.36
N ALA A 11 42.32 -50.65 7.60
CA ALA A 11 41.84 -49.65 8.57
C ALA A 11 42.94 -49.27 9.57
N LEU A 12 43.00 -47.98 9.94
CA LEU A 12 44.00 -47.34 10.82
C LEU A 12 45.44 -47.34 10.22
N ASP A 13 46.37 -46.42 10.56
CA ASP A 13 46.36 -45.38 11.61
C ASP A 13 47.25 -44.14 11.28
N MET A 14 47.24 -43.14 12.18
CA MET A 14 48.24 -42.08 12.48
C MET A 14 48.45 -40.85 11.56
N MET A 15 48.17 -39.66 12.13
CA MET A 15 49.03 -38.44 12.34
C MET A 15 50.19 -38.11 11.35
N GLN A 16 50.56 -36.87 10.99
CA GLN A 16 50.33 -35.45 11.43
C GLN A 16 51.03 -34.51 10.38
N HIS A 17 51.10 -33.14 10.35
CA HIS A 17 50.61 -31.96 11.11
C HIS A 17 50.75 -30.67 10.22
N TYR A 18 50.32 -29.48 10.71
CA TYR A 18 50.48 -28.11 10.12
C TYR A 18 49.85 -27.86 8.72
N GLU A 19 49.56 -26.63 8.26
CA GLU A 19 49.82 -25.26 8.79
C GLU A 19 48.55 -24.48 9.22
N GLN A 20 48.75 -23.32 9.88
CA GLN A 20 47.73 -22.43 10.45
C GLN A 20 47.84 -21.03 9.83
N TRP A 21 46.71 -20.36 9.58
CA TRP A 21 46.65 -18.97 9.10
C TRP A 21 46.01 -18.07 10.16
N ASP A 22 46.76 -17.08 10.65
CA ASP A 22 46.30 -16.16 11.69
C ASP A 22 45.55 -14.94 11.14
N TYR A 23 44.53 -14.50 11.89
CA TYR A 23 43.98 -13.14 11.81
C TYR A 23 43.73 -12.61 13.24
N PRO A 24 44.14 -11.38 13.58
CA PRO A 24 44.15 -10.91 14.96
C PRO A 24 42.75 -10.54 15.48
N SER A 25 42.36 -11.13 16.62
CA SER A 25 41.17 -10.72 17.39
C SER A 25 41.57 -9.70 18.46
N ILE A 26 40.98 -8.49 18.43
CA ILE A 26 41.16 -7.49 19.49
C ILE A 26 40.19 -7.80 20.64
N GLY A 27 40.73 -8.32 21.75
CA GLY A 27 39.97 -8.62 22.96
C GLY A 27 39.86 -7.44 23.93
N PHE A 28 38.72 -7.33 24.62
CA PHE A 28 38.53 -6.40 25.73
C PHE A 28 39.21 -6.91 27.01
N PRO A 29 39.95 -6.07 27.77
CA PRO A 29 40.42 -6.39 29.12
C PRO A 29 39.43 -5.95 30.21
N ASN A 30 39.32 -6.74 31.28
CA ASN A 30 38.63 -6.41 32.54
C ASN A 30 39.00 -7.48 33.60
N PRO A 31 38.86 -7.23 34.93
CA PRO A 31 38.59 -5.98 35.63
C PRO A 31 39.56 -5.75 36.84
N CYS A 32 39.09 -5.06 37.89
CA CYS A 32 39.66 -4.89 39.24
C CYS A 32 40.59 -3.67 39.46
N PRO A 33 40.70 -3.13 40.71
CA PRO A 33 39.63 -2.27 41.24
C PRO A 33 40.14 -1.01 41.96
N ASN A 34 39.32 0.05 42.02
CA ASN A 34 39.18 0.86 43.25
C ASN A 34 38.01 1.86 43.21
N SER A 35 37.60 2.32 44.39
CA SER A 35 36.50 3.25 44.62
C SER A 35 36.87 4.72 44.43
N PHE A 36 35.99 5.52 43.83
CA PHE A 36 35.79 6.94 44.14
C PHE A 36 34.33 7.38 43.90
N THR A 37 33.90 8.42 44.59
CA THR A 37 32.49 8.83 44.75
C THR A 37 31.97 9.72 43.62
N LYS A 38 30.70 9.52 43.20
CA LYS A 38 29.98 10.43 42.30
C LYS A 38 29.71 11.79 42.98
N PRO A 39 29.99 12.94 42.32
CA PRO A 39 29.34 14.21 42.63
C PRO A 39 27.89 14.25 42.10
N PRO A 40 27.02 15.14 42.63
CA PRO A 40 25.67 15.35 42.11
C PRO A 40 25.66 16.13 40.77
N PRO A 41 24.59 16.04 39.96
CA PRO A 41 24.44 16.86 38.76
C PRO A 41 24.16 18.33 39.09
N PRO A 42 24.55 19.29 38.23
CA PRO A 42 24.16 20.69 38.36
C PRO A 42 22.65 20.88 38.09
N PRO A 43 22.04 21.95 38.61
CA PRO A 43 20.61 22.24 38.40
C PRO A 43 20.29 22.58 36.94
N LEU A 44 19.07 22.24 36.52
CA LEU A 44 18.55 22.54 35.18
C LEU A 44 18.44 24.05 34.95
N ALA A 45 19.14 24.56 33.93
CA ALA A 45 18.89 25.90 33.42
C ALA A 45 17.63 25.89 32.55
N VAL A 46 16.62 26.65 32.94
CA VAL A 46 15.43 26.89 32.10
C VAL A 46 15.82 27.85 30.98
N ILE A 47 15.98 27.32 29.77
CA ILE A 47 16.13 28.12 28.55
C ILE A 47 14.76 28.19 27.89
N ASP A 48 14.04 29.28 28.14
CA ASP A 48 12.74 29.58 27.51
C ASP A 48 12.95 30.02 26.05
N ASN A 49 13.10 29.05 25.16
CA ASN A 49 13.35 29.28 23.74
C ASN A 49 12.05 29.21 22.94
N ARG A 50 11.32 30.34 22.89
CA ARG A 50 10.15 30.52 22.02
C ARG A 50 10.55 30.61 20.54
N SER A 51 10.90 29.48 19.94
CA SER A 51 11.05 29.31 18.49
C SER A 51 9.97 28.35 17.98
N VAL A 52 9.10 28.83 17.09
CA VAL A 52 7.86 28.14 16.70
C VAL A 52 8.15 26.98 15.73
N ASN A 53 8.30 25.77 16.28
CA ASN A 53 8.05 24.53 15.54
C ASN A 53 6.52 24.29 15.54
N LEU A 54 5.87 24.37 14.39
CA LEU A 54 4.44 24.09 14.27
C LEU A 54 4.24 22.59 13.96
N GLU A 55 3.91 21.81 14.99
CA GLU A 55 3.52 20.41 14.86
C GLU A 55 1.99 20.26 14.75
N ARG A 56 1.49 19.71 13.62
CA ARG A 56 0.28 18.87 13.41
C ARG A 56 0.06 18.78 11.88
N ASN A 57 -0.32 17.67 11.25
CA ASN A 57 -1.51 16.81 11.43
C ASN A 57 -2.86 17.46 11.12
N GLU A 58 -2.88 18.77 10.84
CA GLU A 58 -4.13 19.49 10.64
C GLU A 58 -4.92 18.97 9.44
N LEU A 59 -4.29 18.60 8.32
CA LEU A 59 -5.03 18.17 7.12
C LEU A 59 -5.99 17.00 7.37
N SER A 60 -5.54 15.91 8.01
CA SER A 60 -6.40 14.74 8.23
C SER A 60 -7.48 15.01 9.29
N GLU A 61 -7.10 15.63 10.41
CA GLU A 61 -8.02 16.02 11.51
C GLU A 61 -9.05 17.07 11.06
N TRP A 62 -8.65 18.00 10.18
CA TRP A 62 -9.52 19.03 9.61
C TRP A 62 -10.47 18.47 8.56
N VAL A 63 -10.00 17.58 7.66
CA VAL A 63 -10.92 16.88 6.75
C VAL A 63 -11.91 16.05 7.59
N GLU A 64 -11.49 15.38 8.67
CA GLU A 64 -12.41 14.68 9.60
C GLU A 64 -13.45 15.64 10.20
N HIS A 65 -13.03 16.83 10.66
CA HIS A 65 -13.93 17.85 11.19
C HIS A 65 -14.96 18.36 10.16
N ILE A 66 -14.50 18.74 8.96
CA ILE A 66 -15.36 19.30 7.89
C ILE A 66 -16.28 18.23 7.30
N THR A 67 -15.77 17.03 7.03
CA THR A 67 -16.60 15.91 6.56
C THR A 67 -17.68 15.58 7.58
N LYS A 68 -17.36 15.62 8.88
CA LYS A 68 -18.37 15.41 9.93
C LYS A 68 -19.47 16.48 9.88
N GLN A 69 -19.10 17.76 9.79
CA GLN A 69 -20.08 18.85 9.63
C GLN A 69 -20.98 18.62 8.41
N LEU A 70 -20.39 18.27 7.27
CA LEU A 70 -21.14 18.00 6.03
C LEU A 70 -22.03 16.75 6.09
N ILE A 71 -21.73 15.77 6.95
CA ILE A 71 -22.61 14.63 7.23
C ILE A 71 -23.74 15.04 8.17
N ASP A 72 -23.43 15.79 9.24
CA ASP A 72 -24.40 16.29 10.22
C ASP A 72 -25.38 17.32 9.61
N ASP A 73 -24.98 18.02 8.53
CA ASP A 73 -25.81 18.98 7.77
C ASP A 73 -26.66 18.33 6.63
N MET A 74 -26.53 17.02 6.35
CA MET A 74 -27.37 16.36 5.33
C MET A 74 -28.79 16.08 5.87
N PRO A 75 -29.86 16.34 5.09
CA PRO A 75 -31.22 16.07 5.53
C PRO A 75 -31.52 14.56 5.62
N ASP A 76 -32.01 14.12 6.78
CA ASP A 76 -32.43 12.74 7.06
C ASP A 76 -33.44 12.21 6.02
N SER A 77 -32.98 11.34 5.12
CA SER A 77 -33.82 10.68 4.12
C SER A 77 -34.47 9.39 4.66
N SER A 78 -35.25 9.53 5.75
CA SER A 78 -36.00 8.40 6.33
C SER A 78 -37.53 8.60 6.32
N THR A 79 -38.21 7.59 5.76
CA THR A 79 -39.67 7.37 5.74
C THR A 79 -40.57 8.42 5.06
N ASN A 80 -41.19 8.00 3.95
CA ASN A 80 -42.60 7.63 4.01
C ASN A 80 -43.01 6.70 2.85
N ASN A 81 -43.84 5.70 3.14
CA ASN A 81 -44.50 4.86 2.13
C ASN A 81 -45.83 5.48 1.73
N ALA A 82 -46.12 5.54 0.43
CA ALA A 82 -47.49 5.62 -0.09
C ALA A 82 -47.54 4.98 -1.49
N ASP A 83 -48.58 4.19 -1.73
CA ASP A 83 -48.91 3.66 -3.07
C ASP A 83 -49.22 4.79 -4.06
N HIS A 84 -48.83 4.60 -5.31
CA HIS A 84 -49.77 4.51 -6.44
C HIS A 84 -48.97 4.21 -7.73
N GLY A 85 -49.39 3.19 -8.49
CA GLY A 85 -48.83 2.91 -9.82
C GLY A 85 -49.90 2.98 -10.90
N LEU A 86 -49.48 3.15 -12.16
CA LEU A 86 -50.02 2.49 -13.36
C LEU A 86 -49.26 2.87 -14.65
N GLN A 87 -48.58 1.86 -15.22
CA GLN A 87 -48.24 1.63 -16.65
C GLN A 87 -47.57 2.71 -17.55
N PRO A 88 -46.80 2.29 -18.59
CA PRO A 88 -46.13 3.17 -19.54
C PRO A 88 -46.90 3.34 -20.86
N ASP A 89 -46.67 4.45 -21.56
CA ASP A 89 -47.15 4.67 -22.93
C ASP A 89 -46.03 4.54 -23.99
N HIS A 90 -46.38 4.01 -25.16
CA HIS A 90 -45.47 3.81 -26.29
C HIS A 90 -45.61 4.91 -27.34
N HIS A 91 -44.50 5.47 -27.82
CA HIS A 91 -44.46 6.09 -29.15
C HIS A 91 -43.25 5.65 -29.99
N HIS A 92 -43.55 4.90 -31.05
CA HIS A 92 -42.65 4.72 -32.20
C HIS A 92 -42.69 5.97 -33.10
N THR A 93 -41.59 6.24 -33.81
CA THR A 93 -41.62 6.78 -35.19
C THR A 93 -40.37 6.30 -35.93
N THR A 94 -40.48 6.17 -37.25
CA THR A 94 -39.60 5.34 -38.11
C THR A 94 -38.49 6.14 -38.81
N MET A 95 -37.39 5.46 -39.16
CA MET A 95 -36.30 5.98 -39.99
C MET A 95 -36.74 6.27 -41.45
N GLY A 96 -36.15 7.30 -42.06
CA GLY A 96 -36.24 7.60 -43.50
C GLY A 96 -35.03 8.43 -43.97
N PRO A 97 -34.56 8.33 -45.23
CA PRO A 97 -33.15 8.65 -45.56
C PRO A 97 -32.92 9.85 -46.51
N CYS A 98 -31.70 10.40 -46.50
CA CYS A 98 -30.77 10.55 -47.65
C CYS A 98 -29.76 11.72 -47.51
N GLU A 99 -28.50 11.37 -47.80
CA GLU A 99 -27.49 12.11 -48.59
C GLU A 99 -26.86 13.44 -48.13
N ASP A 100 -25.55 13.33 -47.89
CA ASP A 100 -24.45 14.20 -48.31
C ASP A 100 -24.63 15.74 -48.37
N ASN A 101 -23.82 16.42 -47.54
CA ASN A 101 -22.80 17.26 -48.15
C ASN A 101 -21.49 17.27 -47.35
N SER A 102 -20.38 17.52 -48.03
CA SER A 102 -19.03 17.44 -47.45
C SER A 102 -18.38 18.82 -47.31
N ILE A 103 -17.66 19.04 -46.21
CA ILE A 103 -16.62 20.08 -46.04
C ILE A 103 -15.68 19.62 -44.92
N ILE A 104 -14.37 19.74 -45.13
CA ILE A 104 -13.32 19.49 -44.13
C ILE A 104 -12.59 20.82 -43.86
N PRO A 105 -12.37 21.17 -42.59
CA PRO A 105 -11.26 22.04 -42.20
C PRO A 105 -10.18 21.22 -41.47
N SER A 106 -9.04 21.01 -42.11
CA SER A 106 -7.84 20.48 -41.46
C SER A 106 -7.01 21.63 -40.87
N VAL A 107 -6.67 21.56 -39.58
CA VAL A 107 -5.71 22.48 -38.94
C VAL A 107 -4.65 21.67 -38.21
N LEU A 108 -3.59 21.32 -38.95
CA LEU A 108 -2.33 20.88 -38.39
C LEU A 108 -1.44 22.12 -38.24
N GLY A 109 -1.03 22.47 -37.02
CA GLY A 109 -0.30 23.70 -36.72
C GLY A 109 0.94 23.46 -35.85
N ASP A 110 2.12 23.80 -36.38
CA ASP A 110 3.45 23.62 -35.77
C ASP A 110 3.56 24.17 -34.33
N LEU A 111 3.92 23.31 -33.37
CA LEU A 111 4.55 23.73 -32.11
C LEU A 111 6.05 23.37 -32.13
N ARG A 112 6.87 24.32 -32.59
CA ARG A 112 8.35 24.18 -32.56
C ARG A 112 8.91 24.59 -31.19
N PRO A 113 9.87 23.82 -30.61
CA PRO A 113 10.52 24.22 -29.36
C PRO A 113 11.32 25.52 -29.50
N ARG A 114 11.17 26.45 -28.54
CA ARG A 114 12.10 27.57 -28.38
C ARG A 114 13.42 27.07 -27.79
N LYS A 115 14.55 27.50 -28.36
CA LYS A 115 15.90 27.21 -27.83
C LYS A 115 16.08 27.90 -26.46
N MET A 116 16.53 27.14 -25.46
CA MET A 116 17.20 27.73 -24.29
C MET A 116 18.63 28.15 -24.68
N MET A 117 19.11 29.23 -24.06
CA MET A 117 20.47 29.73 -24.25
C MET A 117 21.47 28.83 -23.51
N ARG A 118 22.55 28.37 -24.19
CA ARG A 118 23.72 27.84 -23.48
C ARG A 118 24.39 28.97 -22.71
N ARG A 119 24.60 28.80 -21.40
CA ARG A 119 25.69 29.49 -20.70
C ARG A 119 26.91 28.59 -20.71
N SER A 120 28.03 29.12 -21.21
CA SER A 120 29.35 28.53 -21.03
C SER A 120 29.78 28.67 -19.57
N TYR A 121 30.55 27.71 -19.07
CA TYR A 121 31.51 28.00 -18.00
C TYR A 121 32.78 28.54 -18.66
N ASP A 122 33.25 29.66 -18.15
CA ASP A 122 34.65 29.99 -17.91
C ASP A 122 34.63 30.94 -16.70
N GLY A 123 35.67 30.95 -15.87
CA GLY A 123 35.64 31.67 -14.59
C GLY A 123 36.99 32.25 -14.20
N GLU A 124 36.95 33.20 -13.26
CA GLU A 124 38.12 33.71 -12.56
C GLU A 124 37.69 34.16 -11.15
N GLU A 125 38.55 33.96 -10.15
CA GLU A 125 38.27 34.30 -8.75
C GLU A 125 38.65 35.74 -8.43
N SER A 126 37.87 36.40 -7.55
CA SER A 126 38.43 37.44 -6.69
C SER A 126 37.68 37.50 -5.35
N PHE A 127 38.42 37.40 -4.26
CA PHE A 127 37.91 37.56 -2.89
C PHE A 127 37.67 39.03 -2.57
N SER A 128 36.57 39.34 -1.89
CA SER A 128 36.48 40.53 -1.04
C SER A 128 35.56 40.26 0.14
N TRP A 129 36.06 40.50 1.36
CA TRP A 129 35.29 40.45 2.59
C TRP A 129 34.89 41.87 3.00
N SER A 130 33.63 42.08 3.37
CA SER A 130 33.17 43.33 3.98
C SER A 130 31.92 43.09 4.84
N ASN A 131 31.83 43.83 5.94
CA ASN A 131 30.98 43.52 7.10
C ASN A 131 29.47 43.74 6.88
N GLU A 132 28.69 42.72 7.21
CA GLU A 132 27.74 42.68 8.35
C GLU A 132 26.59 43.71 8.52
N GLN A 133 25.52 43.23 9.16
CA GLN A 133 24.45 43.98 9.87
C GLN A 133 23.54 44.95 9.08
N GLN A 134 22.49 44.41 8.43
CA GLN A 134 21.07 44.79 8.64
C GLN A 134 20.13 44.09 7.63
N LEU A 135 19.42 43.03 8.02
CA LEU A 135 18.23 42.49 7.29
C LEU A 135 17.39 41.44 8.05
N GLY A 136 17.53 41.33 9.38
CA GLY A 136 17.01 40.19 10.16
C GLY A 136 15.51 40.20 10.54
N VAL A 137 14.72 41.17 10.08
CA VAL A 137 13.33 41.39 10.58
C VAL A 137 12.24 41.06 9.55
N ASN A 138 12.56 40.99 8.25
CA ASN A 138 11.54 40.81 7.21
C ASN A 138 11.25 39.33 6.86
N GLN A 139 12.17 38.40 7.12
CA GLN A 139 11.99 36.99 6.75
C GLN A 139 10.91 36.27 7.58
N SER A 140 10.71 36.63 8.85
CA SER A 140 9.65 36.06 9.69
C SER A 140 8.25 36.41 9.18
N ASN A 141 8.00 37.67 8.82
CA ASN A 141 6.70 38.11 8.33
C ASN A 141 6.39 37.58 6.92
N ILE A 142 7.40 37.49 6.05
CA ILE A 142 7.22 36.89 4.71
C ILE A 142 6.86 35.40 4.81
N ASN A 143 7.42 34.68 5.79
CA ASN A 143 7.06 33.27 6.02
C ASN A 143 5.66 33.10 6.63
N CYS A 144 5.22 33.92 7.59
CA CYS A 144 3.86 33.77 8.13
C CYS A 144 2.78 34.17 7.11
N GLU A 145 3.03 35.17 6.27
CA GLU A 145 2.13 35.51 5.16
C GLU A 145 2.09 34.45 4.06
N SER A 146 3.18 33.72 3.80
CA SER A 146 3.20 32.67 2.78
C SER A 146 2.55 31.38 3.26
N HIS A 147 2.74 30.98 4.52
CA HIS A 147 2.02 29.86 5.14
C HIS A 147 0.51 30.09 5.12
N ASN A 148 0.02 31.20 5.70
CA ASN A 148 -1.43 31.49 5.76
C ASN A 148 -2.12 31.44 4.38
N LYS A 149 -1.42 31.85 3.30
CA LYS A 149 -1.95 31.83 1.92
C LYS A 149 -1.96 30.42 1.30
N LEU A 150 -0.98 29.58 1.63
CA LEU A 150 -0.98 28.16 1.23
C LEU A 150 -2.12 27.41 1.92
N ASP A 151 -2.38 27.73 3.19
CA ASP A 151 -3.46 27.13 3.98
C ASP A 151 -4.82 27.59 3.43
N GLU A 152 -5.04 28.89 3.22
CA GLU A 152 -6.26 29.43 2.57
C GLU A 152 -6.52 28.82 1.18
N GLN A 153 -5.49 28.65 0.36
CA GLN A 153 -5.60 27.96 -0.94
C GLN A 153 -5.98 26.48 -0.76
N GLY A 154 -5.41 25.78 0.22
CA GLY A 154 -5.74 24.40 0.56
C GLY A 154 -7.20 24.23 1.00
N LEU A 155 -7.68 25.12 1.88
CA LEU A 155 -9.08 25.17 2.31
C LEU A 155 -10.02 25.34 1.10
N ARG A 156 -9.78 26.36 0.26
CA ARG A 156 -10.60 26.63 -0.94
C ARG A 156 -10.63 25.43 -1.90
N LEU A 157 -9.48 24.78 -2.11
CA LEU A 157 -9.36 23.61 -2.97
C LEU A 157 -10.17 22.41 -2.45
N ILE A 158 -10.20 22.16 -1.15
CA ILE A 158 -10.93 21.02 -0.58
C ILE A 158 -12.43 21.31 -0.47
N THR A 159 -12.84 22.55 -0.15
CA THR A 159 -14.27 22.94 -0.19
C THR A 159 -14.85 22.70 -1.58
N LEU A 160 -14.18 23.16 -2.64
CA LEU A 160 -14.61 22.94 -4.03
C LEU A 160 -14.59 21.45 -4.44
N LEU A 161 -13.70 20.64 -3.85
CA LEU A 161 -13.66 19.19 -4.04
C LEU A 161 -14.88 18.51 -3.38
N LEU A 162 -15.29 18.96 -2.20
CA LEU A 162 -16.46 18.47 -1.46
C LEU A 162 -17.76 18.86 -2.16
N GLU A 163 -17.90 20.12 -2.59
CA GLU A 163 -19.02 20.60 -3.43
C GLU A 163 -19.14 19.76 -4.71
N CYS A 164 -18.02 19.44 -5.35
CA CYS A 164 -17.98 18.55 -6.51
C CYS A 164 -18.42 17.11 -6.17
N ALA A 165 -18.04 16.56 -5.01
CA ALA A 165 -18.48 15.24 -4.60
C ALA A 165 -19.99 15.19 -4.35
N VAL A 166 -20.55 16.24 -3.71
CA VAL A 166 -22.00 16.39 -3.52
C VAL A 166 -22.71 16.49 -4.88
N ALA A 167 -22.25 17.33 -5.81
CA ALA A 167 -22.84 17.46 -7.15
C ALA A 167 -22.85 16.14 -7.93
N ILE A 168 -21.80 15.33 -7.82
CA ILE A 168 -21.74 13.97 -8.40
C ILE A 168 -22.71 13.01 -7.71
N SER A 169 -22.91 13.13 -6.40
CA SER A 169 -23.82 12.25 -5.64
C SER A 169 -25.29 12.46 -5.99
N VAL A 170 -25.69 13.68 -6.38
CA VAL A 170 -27.05 14.05 -6.83
C VAL A 170 -27.21 14.08 -8.35
N ASP A 171 -26.28 13.45 -9.08
CA ASP A 171 -26.23 13.35 -10.56
C ASP A 171 -26.23 14.71 -11.32
N ASN A 172 -25.85 15.80 -10.66
CA ASN A 172 -25.61 17.09 -11.31
C ASN A 172 -24.23 17.12 -12.01
N LEU A 173 -24.07 16.24 -13.00
CA LEU A 173 -22.82 16.00 -13.71
C LEU A 173 -22.31 17.23 -14.48
N GLY A 174 -23.20 18.15 -14.86
CA GLY A 174 -22.84 19.40 -15.55
C GLY A 174 -22.09 20.37 -14.62
N GLU A 175 -22.62 20.60 -13.42
CA GLU A 175 -22.00 21.47 -12.42
C GLU A 175 -20.77 20.82 -11.78
N ALA A 176 -20.80 19.49 -11.56
CA ALA A 176 -19.61 18.72 -11.22
C ALA A 176 -18.48 18.92 -12.25
N HIS A 177 -18.78 18.80 -13.55
CA HIS A 177 -17.78 19.03 -14.60
C HIS A 177 -17.23 20.46 -14.60
N ARG A 178 -18.07 21.48 -14.33
CA ARG A 178 -17.61 22.88 -14.18
C ARG A 178 -16.59 23.00 -13.05
N MET A 179 -16.89 22.47 -11.86
CA MET A 179 -15.98 22.49 -10.71
C MET A 179 -14.70 21.69 -10.96
N LEU A 180 -14.77 20.56 -11.67
CA LEU A 180 -13.59 19.77 -12.03
C LEU A 180 -12.64 20.52 -12.97
N LEU A 181 -13.17 21.30 -13.92
CA LEU A 181 -12.34 22.15 -14.78
C LEU A 181 -11.63 23.25 -13.97
N GLU A 182 -12.25 23.78 -12.91
CA GLU A 182 -11.64 24.77 -12.01
C GLU A 182 -10.57 24.11 -11.12
N LEU A 183 -10.89 22.98 -10.47
CA LEU A 183 -9.95 22.19 -9.66
C LEU A 183 -8.70 21.78 -10.44
N THR A 184 -8.84 21.29 -11.68
CA THR A 184 -7.71 20.89 -12.53
C THR A 184 -6.88 22.05 -13.08
N GLN A 185 -7.33 23.30 -12.96
CA GLN A 185 -6.52 24.50 -13.22
C GLN A 185 -5.78 24.98 -11.96
N MET A 186 -6.31 24.69 -10.76
CA MET A 186 -5.79 25.21 -9.50
C MET A 186 -4.89 24.24 -8.70
N ALA A 187 -4.97 22.93 -8.96
CA ALA A 187 -4.27 21.90 -8.16
C ALA A 187 -3.27 21.08 -8.98
N SER A 188 -2.01 21.03 -8.53
CA SER A 188 -0.93 20.29 -9.18
C SER A 188 -0.54 18.99 -8.46
N PRO A 189 -0.34 17.87 -9.18
CA PRO A 189 0.28 16.65 -8.61
C PRO A 189 1.78 16.84 -8.32
N TYR A 190 2.35 18.01 -8.60
CA TYR A 190 3.70 18.43 -8.23
C TYR A 190 3.72 19.53 -7.18
N GLY A 191 2.56 19.96 -6.68
CA GLY A 191 2.44 21.04 -5.68
C GLY A 191 3.29 20.80 -4.42
N PRO A 192 3.73 21.85 -3.72
CA PRO A 192 4.46 21.71 -2.45
C PRO A 192 3.56 21.19 -1.33
N SER A 193 2.26 21.54 -1.36
CA SER A 193 1.27 21.11 -0.36
C SER A 193 0.78 19.69 -0.64
N CYS A 194 0.67 18.87 0.41
CA CYS A 194 0.03 17.55 0.33
C CYS A 194 -1.46 17.67 -0.01
N ALA A 195 -2.16 18.67 0.53
CA ALA A 195 -3.57 18.95 0.25
C ALA A 195 -3.81 19.19 -1.25
N GLU A 196 -2.97 20.03 -1.87
CA GLU A 196 -3.05 20.34 -3.30
C GLU A 196 -2.88 19.08 -4.17
N ARG A 197 -1.95 18.19 -3.82
CA ARG A 197 -1.74 16.91 -4.51
C ARG A 197 -2.94 15.99 -4.38
N VAL A 198 -3.46 15.82 -3.17
CA VAL A 198 -4.64 15.00 -2.90
C VAL A 198 -5.81 15.50 -3.75
N VAL A 199 -6.08 16.80 -3.73
CA VAL A 199 -7.11 17.44 -4.55
C VAL A 199 -6.88 17.20 -6.05
N ALA A 200 -5.65 17.34 -6.56
CA ALA A 200 -5.34 17.08 -7.97
C ALA A 200 -5.65 15.63 -8.39
N TYR A 201 -5.33 14.64 -7.53
CA TYR A 201 -5.59 13.23 -7.82
C TYR A 201 -7.07 12.83 -7.62
N PHE A 202 -7.77 13.40 -6.64
CA PHE A 202 -9.21 13.20 -6.46
C PHE A 202 -10.03 13.85 -7.59
N ALA A 203 -9.70 15.08 -7.99
CA ALA A 203 -10.34 15.74 -9.13
C ALA A 203 -10.13 14.93 -10.43
N LYS A 204 -8.91 14.44 -10.68
CA LYS A 204 -8.62 13.55 -11.83
C LYS A 204 -9.45 12.26 -11.81
N ALA A 205 -9.63 11.64 -10.64
CA ALA A 205 -10.45 10.44 -10.47
C ALA A 205 -11.96 10.74 -10.67
N MET A 206 -12.46 11.83 -10.11
CA MET A 206 -13.86 12.26 -10.28
C MET A 206 -14.17 12.68 -11.72
N ALA A 207 -13.24 13.34 -12.43
CA ALA A 207 -13.36 13.60 -13.86
C ALA A 207 -13.44 12.30 -14.68
N SER A 208 -12.67 11.26 -14.32
CA SER A 208 -12.84 9.94 -14.94
C SER A 208 -14.22 9.34 -14.65
N ARG A 209 -14.74 9.49 -13.43
CA ARG A 209 -16.10 9.04 -13.07
C ARG A 209 -17.17 9.76 -13.91
N VAL A 210 -17.16 11.09 -13.97
CA VAL A 210 -18.14 11.89 -14.73
C VAL A 210 -18.12 11.51 -16.22
N LEU A 211 -16.93 11.44 -16.83
CA LEU A 211 -16.79 11.04 -18.23
C LEU A 211 -17.31 9.62 -18.49
N ASN A 212 -16.99 8.65 -17.62
CA ASN A 212 -17.51 7.29 -17.74
C ASN A 212 -19.03 7.20 -17.52
N SER A 213 -19.62 8.14 -16.78
CA SER A 213 -21.09 8.22 -16.58
C SER A 213 -21.79 8.60 -17.89
N TRP A 214 -21.25 9.58 -18.63
CA TRP A 214 -21.77 9.98 -19.94
C TRP A 214 -21.52 8.95 -21.04
N LEU A 215 -20.39 8.23 -21.00
CA LEU A 215 -20.04 7.22 -22.00
C LEU A 215 -20.73 5.86 -21.77
N GLY A 216 -21.21 5.57 -20.56
CA GLY A 216 -21.77 4.26 -20.18
C GLY A 216 -20.75 3.10 -20.13
N ILE A 217 -19.48 3.36 -20.46
CA ILE A 217 -18.41 2.35 -20.52
C ILE A 217 -17.59 2.39 -19.23
N CYS A 218 -17.40 1.23 -18.58
CA CYS A 218 -16.65 1.12 -17.32
C CYS A 218 -15.71 -0.09 -17.26
N SER A 219 -14.68 -0.11 -18.11
CA SER A 219 -13.58 -1.10 -18.03
C SER A 219 -12.29 -0.47 -17.50
N PRO A 220 -11.67 -0.99 -16.41
CA PRO A 220 -10.41 -0.47 -15.90
C PRO A 220 -9.20 -0.99 -16.68
N LEU A 221 -8.62 -0.15 -17.56
CA LEU A 221 -7.31 -0.45 -18.17
C LEU A 221 -6.20 -0.40 -17.11
N THR A 222 -5.55 -1.53 -16.82
CA THR A 222 -4.48 -1.63 -15.79
C THR A 222 -3.10 -1.83 -16.42
N ASN A 223 -2.21 -0.84 -16.27
CA ASN A 223 -0.80 -1.03 -16.60
C ASN A 223 -0.08 -1.71 -15.41
N HIS A 224 -0.14 -3.04 -15.37
CA HIS A 224 0.50 -3.82 -14.30
C HIS A 224 2.01 -3.54 -14.20
N LYS A 225 2.71 -3.26 -15.31
CA LYS A 225 4.15 -2.95 -15.28
C LYS A 225 4.44 -1.64 -14.53
N SER A 226 3.63 -0.59 -14.69
CA SER A 226 3.82 0.65 -13.90
C SER A 226 3.43 0.49 -12.44
N VAL A 227 2.38 -0.27 -12.13
CA VAL A 227 1.98 -0.61 -10.76
C VAL A 227 3.10 -1.38 -10.06
N HIS A 228 3.65 -2.41 -10.71
CA HIS A 228 4.71 -3.27 -10.17
C HIS A 228 6.01 -2.48 -9.87
N CYS A 229 6.43 -1.59 -10.78
CA CYS A 229 7.57 -0.70 -10.56
C CYS A 229 7.32 0.31 -9.43
N ALA A 230 6.09 0.79 -9.23
CA ALA A 230 5.76 1.72 -8.16
C ALA A 230 5.59 1.02 -6.79
N PHE A 231 5.09 -0.22 -6.77
CA PHE A 231 4.97 -1.04 -5.56
C PHE A 231 6.34 -1.39 -4.96
N GLN A 232 7.33 -1.70 -5.79
CA GLN A 232 8.72 -1.85 -5.36
C GLN A 232 9.27 -0.58 -4.70
N VAL A 233 8.94 0.60 -5.23
CA VAL A 233 9.33 1.89 -4.65
C VAL A 233 8.63 2.10 -3.32
N PHE A 234 7.31 1.94 -3.24
CA PHE A 234 6.53 2.11 -2.02
C PHE A 234 7.05 1.21 -0.88
N ASN A 235 7.34 -0.06 -1.18
CA ASN A 235 8.02 -0.99 -0.28
C ASN A 235 9.39 -0.51 0.21
N ASN A 236 10.11 0.32 -0.54
CA ASN A 236 11.43 0.83 -0.17
C ASN A 236 11.38 2.18 0.54
N VAL A 237 10.39 3.03 0.24
CA VAL A 237 10.27 4.40 0.77
C VAL A 237 9.33 4.53 1.97
N SER A 238 8.55 3.50 2.29
CA SER A 238 7.52 3.56 3.35
C SER A 238 7.37 2.20 4.06
N PRO A 239 7.05 2.16 5.38
CA PRO A 239 6.98 0.93 6.14
C PRO A 239 5.81 0.01 5.77
N PHE A 240 4.69 0.51 5.23
CA PHE A 240 3.42 -0.24 5.16
C PHE A 240 3.53 -1.62 4.50
N ILE A 241 4.18 -1.72 3.33
CA ILE A 241 4.34 -2.99 2.61
C ILE A 241 5.29 -3.93 3.37
N LYS A 242 6.35 -3.40 4.00
CA LYS A 242 7.25 -4.21 4.83
C LYS A 242 6.53 -4.71 6.08
N PHE A 243 5.78 -3.86 6.77
CA PHE A 243 4.95 -4.21 7.90
C PHE A 243 3.99 -5.36 7.56
N ALA A 244 3.28 -5.25 6.43
CA ALA A 244 2.39 -6.29 5.93
C ALA A 244 3.11 -7.64 5.73
N HIS A 245 4.21 -7.64 4.99
CA HIS A 245 5.00 -8.83 4.69
C HIS A 245 5.62 -9.47 5.94
N PHE A 246 6.27 -8.69 6.80
CA PHE A 246 7.02 -9.22 7.95
C PHE A 246 6.12 -9.71 9.08
N THR A 247 5.00 -9.03 9.37
CA THR A 247 4.04 -9.50 10.37
C THR A 247 3.31 -10.77 9.91
N SER A 248 2.95 -10.86 8.63
CA SER A 248 2.36 -12.06 8.03
C SER A 248 3.35 -13.24 8.01
N ASN A 249 4.58 -13.00 7.55
CA ASN A 249 5.63 -14.01 7.54
C ASN A 249 5.93 -14.58 8.93
N GLN A 250 5.86 -13.77 9.99
CA GLN A 250 6.06 -14.24 11.36
C GLN A 250 4.92 -15.16 11.83
N ALA A 251 3.66 -14.83 11.54
CA ALA A 251 2.51 -15.70 11.84
C ALA A 251 2.54 -17.00 11.03
N ILE A 252 2.97 -16.95 9.76
CA ILE A 252 3.18 -18.14 8.90
C ILE A 252 4.32 -19.02 9.45
N LEU A 253 5.43 -18.42 9.88
CA LEU A 253 6.58 -19.12 10.48
C LEU A 253 6.18 -19.88 11.76
N GLU A 254 5.39 -19.24 12.63
CA GLU A 254 4.87 -19.85 13.86
C GLU A 254 3.88 -21.00 13.55
N ALA A 255 3.02 -20.83 12.54
CA ALA A 255 2.13 -21.89 12.06
C ALA A 255 2.88 -23.09 11.42
N PHE A 256 4.07 -22.85 10.85
CA PHE A 256 4.95 -23.84 10.21
C PHE A 256 6.03 -24.42 11.13
N HIS A 257 6.04 -24.10 12.43
CA HIS A 257 6.98 -24.67 13.38
C HIS A 257 6.87 -26.21 13.43
N ARG A 258 8.00 -26.92 13.29
CA ARG A 258 8.10 -28.39 13.21
C ARG A 258 7.19 -29.04 12.15
N ARG A 259 7.00 -28.35 11.01
CA ARG A 259 6.32 -28.91 9.83
C ARG A 259 7.34 -29.12 8.71
N ASP A 260 7.33 -30.30 8.11
CA ASP A 260 8.33 -30.72 7.10
C ASP A 260 7.81 -30.60 5.67
N ARG A 261 6.48 -30.51 5.50
CA ARG A 261 5.80 -30.24 4.24
C ARG A 261 4.82 -29.10 4.45
N VAL A 262 5.01 -28.00 3.74
CA VAL A 262 4.24 -26.76 3.92
C VAL A 262 3.78 -26.23 2.56
N HIS A 263 2.56 -25.69 2.51
CA HIS A 263 1.98 -25.09 1.32
C HIS A 263 1.53 -23.67 1.64
N ILE A 264 2.02 -22.68 0.90
CA ILE A 264 1.54 -21.29 0.94
C ILE A 264 0.63 -21.05 -0.27
N ILE A 265 -0.55 -20.47 -0.05
CA ILE A 265 -1.36 -19.86 -1.11
C ILE A 265 -1.30 -18.34 -0.91
N ASP A 266 -0.90 -17.62 -1.94
CA ASP A 266 -0.83 -16.16 -1.97
C ASP A 266 -1.90 -15.62 -2.94
N LEU A 267 -2.84 -14.82 -2.42
CA LEU A 267 -4.01 -14.36 -3.18
C LEU A 267 -3.67 -13.26 -4.22
N ASP A 268 -2.55 -12.56 -4.08
CA ASP A 268 -1.98 -11.72 -5.15
C ASP A 268 -0.47 -11.55 -4.97
N ILE A 269 0.31 -12.45 -5.59
CA ILE A 269 1.76 -12.50 -5.37
C ILE A 269 2.51 -11.31 -5.96
N MET A 270 1.92 -10.57 -6.91
CA MET A 270 2.51 -9.48 -7.68
C MET A 270 3.89 -9.81 -8.32
N GLN A 271 4.97 -9.70 -7.54
CA GLN A 271 6.38 -9.93 -7.88
C GLN A 271 7.13 -10.75 -6.80
N GLY A 272 6.40 -11.29 -5.81
CA GLY A 272 6.94 -12.15 -4.76
C GLY A 272 7.81 -11.47 -3.71
N LEU A 273 7.72 -10.14 -3.53
CA LEU A 273 8.63 -9.37 -2.65
C LEU A 273 8.64 -9.83 -1.18
N GLN A 274 7.54 -10.42 -0.70
CA GLN A 274 7.40 -10.97 0.66
C GLN A 274 8.27 -12.20 0.93
N TRP A 275 8.39 -13.06 -0.08
CA TRP A 275 8.75 -14.47 0.13
C TRP A 275 10.25 -14.75 0.34
N PRO A 276 11.21 -14.01 -0.26
CA PRO A 276 12.64 -14.21 0.00
C PRO A 276 13.04 -14.15 1.48
N ALA A 277 12.41 -13.28 2.28
CA ALA A 277 12.66 -13.20 3.72
C ALA A 277 12.23 -14.49 4.45
N LEU A 278 11.02 -14.99 4.18
CA LEU A 278 10.53 -16.23 4.75
C LEU A 278 11.33 -17.45 4.26
N PHE A 279 11.70 -17.49 2.98
CA PHE A 279 12.50 -18.58 2.41
C PHE A 279 13.86 -18.70 3.11
N HIS A 280 14.51 -17.58 3.44
CA HIS A 280 15.77 -17.60 4.21
C HIS A 280 15.55 -18.23 5.60
N ILE A 281 14.52 -17.80 6.33
CA ILE A 281 14.25 -18.30 7.68
C ILE A 281 13.86 -19.79 7.67
N LEU A 282 13.06 -20.22 6.69
CA LEU A 282 12.71 -21.63 6.51
C LEU A 282 13.91 -22.49 6.10
N ALA A 283 14.83 -21.95 5.28
CA ALA A 283 16.06 -22.65 4.90
C ALA A 283 17.03 -22.85 6.08
N THR A 284 17.07 -21.90 7.03
CA THR A 284 17.96 -21.92 8.21
C THR A 284 17.29 -22.38 9.50
N ARG A 285 16.13 -23.06 9.43
CA ARG A 285 15.36 -23.51 10.59
C ARG A 285 16.09 -24.65 11.34
N ASN A 286 16.07 -24.63 12.67
CA ASN A 286 16.83 -25.59 13.51
C ASN A 286 16.47 -27.06 13.28
N GLU A 287 15.21 -27.36 12.92
CA GLU A 287 14.77 -28.73 12.60
C GLU A 287 15.06 -29.13 11.14
N GLY A 288 15.79 -28.31 10.39
CA GLY A 288 16.06 -28.47 8.98
C GLY A 288 15.01 -27.81 8.05
N PRO A 289 15.35 -27.62 6.77
CA PRO A 289 14.49 -26.96 5.79
C PRO A 289 13.30 -27.83 5.38
N PRO A 290 12.07 -27.30 5.35
CA PRO A 290 10.92 -28.04 4.87
C PRO A 290 10.87 -28.13 3.34
N HIS A 291 10.05 -29.05 2.83
CA HIS A 291 9.55 -28.97 1.46
C HIS A 291 8.44 -27.93 1.37
N LEU A 292 8.69 -26.84 0.63
CA LEU A 292 7.80 -25.70 0.45
C LEU A 292 7.15 -25.74 -0.94
N ARG A 293 5.84 -25.98 -0.98
CA ARG A 293 5.01 -25.69 -2.16
C ARG A 293 4.43 -24.28 -2.03
N MET A 294 4.36 -23.53 -3.12
CA MET A 294 3.67 -22.23 -3.12
C MET A 294 2.79 -22.06 -4.35
N THR A 295 1.55 -21.63 -4.13
CA THR A 295 0.61 -21.24 -5.17
C THR A 295 0.50 -19.73 -5.19
N GLY A 296 1.02 -19.09 -6.24
CA GLY A 296 0.94 -17.65 -6.42
C GLY A 296 -0.14 -17.29 -7.43
N MET A 297 -1.06 -16.42 -7.03
CA MET A 297 -2.12 -15.92 -7.90
C MET A 297 -1.85 -14.50 -8.41
N GLY A 298 -2.51 -14.12 -9.50
CA GLY A 298 -2.42 -12.78 -10.07
C GLY A 298 -3.06 -12.68 -11.46
N THR A 299 -2.99 -11.52 -12.11
CA THR A 299 -3.72 -11.25 -13.37
C THR A 299 -3.01 -11.72 -14.65
N SER A 300 -1.71 -12.03 -14.60
CA SER A 300 -0.91 -12.37 -15.80
C SER A 300 -0.02 -13.59 -15.59
N MET A 301 -0.27 -14.64 -16.38
CA MET A 301 0.53 -15.87 -16.38
C MET A 301 2.01 -15.61 -16.75
N GLU A 302 2.30 -14.64 -17.63
CA GLU A 302 3.67 -14.24 -17.97
C GLU A 302 4.44 -13.78 -16.72
N VAL A 303 3.81 -12.91 -15.92
CA VAL A 303 4.43 -12.33 -14.71
C VAL A 303 4.51 -13.36 -13.59
N LEU A 304 3.51 -14.23 -13.44
CA LEU A 304 3.53 -15.33 -12.48
C LEU A 304 4.65 -16.33 -12.78
N LEU A 305 4.86 -16.70 -14.05
CA LEU A 305 5.94 -17.63 -14.44
C LEU A 305 7.33 -17.04 -14.18
N GLU A 306 7.57 -15.76 -14.50
CA GLU A 306 8.85 -15.11 -14.22
C GLU A 306 9.07 -14.93 -12.70
N THR A 307 8.02 -14.55 -11.95
CA THR A 307 8.07 -14.46 -10.48
C THR A 307 8.40 -15.80 -9.83
N GLY A 308 7.72 -16.87 -10.24
CA GLY A 308 7.96 -18.24 -9.79
C GLY A 308 9.38 -18.72 -10.11
N LYS A 309 9.90 -18.40 -11.30
CA LYS A 309 11.27 -18.68 -11.73
C LYS A 309 12.31 -17.92 -10.89
N GLN A 310 12.06 -16.66 -10.53
CA GLN A 310 12.95 -15.89 -9.66
C GLN A 310 12.98 -16.46 -8.23
N LEU A 311 11.82 -16.79 -7.68
CA LEU A 311 11.66 -17.42 -6.36
C LEU A 311 12.32 -18.82 -6.32
N PHE A 312 12.13 -19.64 -7.35
CA PHE A 312 12.78 -20.94 -7.47
C PHE A 312 14.32 -20.82 -7.52
N ASN A 313 14.85 -19.87 -8.30
CA ASN A 313 16.28 -19.62 -8.33
C ASN A 313 16.83 -19.09 -6.99
N PHE A 314 16.01 -18.39 -6.20
CA PHE A 314 16.39 -17.95 -4.85
C PHE A 314 16.36 -19.13 -3.85
N ALA A 315 15.28 -19.92 -3.80
CA ALA A 315 15.18 -21.12 -2.97
C ALA A 315 16.32 -22.11 -3.25
N LYS A 316 16.65 -22.35 -4.52
CA LYS A 316 17.77 -23.21 -4.93
C LYS A 316 19.12 -22.74 -4.39
N ARG A 317 19.36 -21.43 -4.28
CA ARG A 317 20.59 -20.88 -3.68
C ARG A 317 20.66 -21.07 -2.16
N LEU A 318 19.51 -21.22 -1.50
CA LEU A 318 19.40 -21.49 -0.07
C LEU A 318 19.37 -22.99 0.27
N GLY A 319 19.38 -23.88 -0.73
CA GLY A 319 19.18 -25.32 -0.53
C GLY A 319 17.73 -25.72 -0.16
N LEU A 320 16.77 -24.79 -0.24
CA LEU A 320 15.38 -25.02 0.10
C LEU A 320 14.67 -25.84 -1.00
N SER A 321 14.02 -26.94 -0.61
CA SER A 321 13.19 -27.74 -1.52
C SER A 321 11.91 -26.98 -1.84
N PHE A 322 11.79 -26.48 -3.08
CA PHE A 322 10.73 -25.53 -3.46
C PHE A 322 10.02 -25.91 -4.76
N GLU A 323 8.69 -25.75 -4.77
CA GLU A 323 7.81 -25.95 -5.92
C GLU A 323 6.84 -24.76 -6.06
N PHE A 324 6.63 -24.27 -7.29
CA PHE A 324 5.73 -23.15 -7.56
C PHE A 324 4.61 -23.52 -8.53
N HIS A 325 3.37 -23.11 -8.21
CA HIS A 325 2.16 -23.38 -8.98
C HIS A 325 1.42 -22.07 -9.31
N PRO A 326 1.54 -21.52 -10.54
CA PRO A 326 0.91 -20.25 -10.91
C PRO A 326 -0.57 -20.41 -11.25
N ILE A 327 -1.42 -19.49 -10.75
CA ILE A 327 -2.84 -19.43 -11.11
C ILE A 327 -3.20 -18.01 -11.59
N ALA A 328 -3.46 -17.86 -12.89
CA ALA A 328 -3.84 -16.57 -13.49
C ALA A 328 -5.36 -16.30 -13.37
N LYS A 329 -5.88 -16.28 -12.13
CA LYS A 329 -7.29 -16.06 -11.78
C LYS A 329 -7.42 -15.42 -10.40
N LYS A 330 -8.61 -14.88 -10.09
CA LYS A 330 -9.01 -14.45 -8.74
C LYS A 330 -9.44 -15.64 -7.87
N PHE A 331 -9.47 -15.48 -6.55
CA PHE A 331 -9.72 -16.62 -5.63
C PHE A 331 -11.16 -17.14 -5.69
N GLY A 332 -12.14 -16.25 -5.79
CA GLY A 332 -13.55 -16.60 -5.99
C GLY A 332 -13.86 -17.16 -7.38
N ASP A 333 -12.90 -17.19 -8.31
CA ASP A 333 -13.06 -17.70 -9.68
C ASP A 333 -12.36 -19.07 -9.89
N ILE A 334 -11.92 -19.71 -8.80
CA ILE A 334 -11.36 -21.06 -8.76
C ILE A 334 -12.12 -21.99 -7.80
N ASP A 335 -11.87 -23.28 -7.97
CA ASP A 335 -12.28 -24.33 -7.03
C ASP A 335 -11.05 -24.93 -6.31
N SER A 336 -11.30 -25.71 -5.27
CA SER A 336 -10.26 -26.36 -4.45
C SER A 336 -9.42 -27.41 -5.22
N SER A 337 -9.87 -27.91 -6.38
CA SER A 337 -9.08 -28.83 -7.21
C SER A 337 -7.99 -28.11 -8.01
N MET A 338 -8.22 -26.84 -8.42
CA MET A 338 -7.21 -26.03 -9.13
C MET A 338 -5.97 -25.76 -8.28
N LEU A 339 -6.10 -25.81 -6.94
CA LEU A 339 -5.01 -25.64 -5.97
C LEU A 339 -4.14 -26.89 -5.80
N GLN A 340 -4.60 -28.07 -6.26
CA GLN A 340 -3.89 -29.36 -6.23
C GLN A 340 -3.25 -29.70 -4.86
N LEU A 341 -4.01 -29.51 -3.78
CA LEU A 341 -3.58 -29.74 -2.40
C LEU A 341 -3.08 -31.18 -2.19
N ARG A 342 -1.99 -31.38 -1.45
CA ARG A 342 -1.48 -32.74 -1.15
C ARG A 342 -1.66 -33.08 0.32
N ARG A 343 -2.02 -34.33 0.61
CA ARG A 343 -2.17 -34.82 1.99
C ARG A 343 -0.85 -34.65 2.76
N GLY A 344 -0.95 -34.17 3.99
CA GLY A 344 0.18 -33.95 4.89
C GLY A 344 0.95 -32.63 4.68
N GLU A 345 0.52 -31.75 3.76
CA GLU A 345 0.99 -30.36 3.74
C GLU A 345 0.29 -29.52 4.83
N THR A 346 1.04 -28.70 5.56
CA THR A 346 0.47 -27.67 6.42
C THR A 346 0.19 -26.44 5.58
N LEU A 347 -1.09 -26.07 5.47
CA LEU A 347 -1.55 -24.99 4.60
C LEU A 347 -1.56 -23.63 5.31
N ALA A 348 -0.94 -22.63 4.70
CA ALA A 348 -1.11 -21.22 5.01
C ALA A 348 -1.73 -20.48 3.82
N VAL A 349 -2.59 -19.50 4.09
CA VAL A 349 -3.09 -18.54 3.09
C VAL A 349 -2.62 -17.13 3.47
N HIS A 350 -2.20 -16.35 2.49
CA HIS A 350 -1.83 -14.94 2.66
C HIS A 350 -2.61 -14.04 1.70
N TRP A 351 -3.06 -12.89 2.21
CA TRP A 351 -3.55 -11.79 1.39
C TRP A 351 -3.20 -10.42 1.98
N LEU A 352 -2.61 -9.57 1.14
CA LEU A 352 -2.50 -8.13 1.34
C LEU A 352 -3.59 -7.44 0.50
N GLN A 353 -4.53 -6.78 1.18
CA GLN A 353 -5.61 -6.04 0.53
C GLN A 353 -5.12 -4.71 -0.04
N HIS A 354 -5.62 -4.36 -1.21
CA HIS A 354 -5.39 -3.07 -1.87
C HIS A 354 -6.55 -2.74 -2.82
N SER A 355 -6.62 -1.49 -3.30
CA SER A 355 -7.63 -1.05 -4.28
C SER A 355 -7.07 -0.90 -5.71
N LEU A 356 -5.88 -1.44 -6.01
CA LEU A 356 -5.22 -1.32 -7.33
C LEU A 356 -5.96 -2.07 -8.46
N TYR A 357 -6.53 -3.23 -8.12
CA TYR A 357 -7.42 -4.10 -8.91
C TYR A 357 -8.06 -5.15 -7.98
N ASP A 358 -9.14 -5.78 -8.43
CA ASP A 358 -9.85 -6.84 -7.68
C ASP A 358 -9.14 -8.20 -7.79
N ALA A 359 -8.58 -8.67 -6.67
CA ALA A 359 -7.88 -9.96 -6.56
C ALA A 359 -8.76 -11.11 -6.02
N THR A 360 -9.80 -10.81 -5.24
CA THR A 360 -10.67 -11.83 -4.63
C THR A 360 -11.78 -12.28 -5.57
N GLY A 361 -12.35 -11.39 -6.39
CA GLY A 361 -13.57 -11.69 -7.14
C GLY A 361 -14.80 -11.60 -6.23
N PRO A 362 -15.82 -12.47 -6.35
CA PRO A 362 -16.94 -12.46 -5.41
C PRO A 362 -16.48 -12.85 -4.00
N ASP A 363 -16.52 -11.91 -3.05
CA ASP A 363 -15.93 -12.08 -1.72
C ASP A 363 -16.53 -13.27 -0.96
N TRP A 364 -17.83 -13.54 -1.13
CA TRP A 364 -18.51 -14.71 -0.53
C TRP A 364 -17.98 -16.06 -1.06
N LYS A 365 -17.47 -16.13 -2.29
CA LYS A 365 -16.82 -17.35 -2.83
C LYS A 365 -15.43 -17.50 -2.26
N THR A 366 -14.68 -16.39 -2.15
CA THR A 366 -13.36 -16.36 -1.49
C THR A 366 -13.47 -16.84 -0.04
N LEU A 367 -14.46 -16.35 0.72
CA LEU A 367 -14.70 -16.80 2.11
C LEU A 367 -15.04 -18.29 2.18
N ARG A 368 -15.97 -18.78 1.35
CA ARG A 368 -16.31 -20.21 1.30
C ARG A 368 -15.10 -21.08 0.98
N LEU A 369 -14.25 -20.66 0.02
CA LEU A 369 -13.06 -21.42 -0.32
C LEU A 369 -12.03 -21.43 0.83
N LEU A 370 -11.94 -20.37 1.64
CA LEU A 370 -11.13 -20.40 2.88
C LEU A 370 -11.67 -21.42 3.89
N GLU A 371 -13.00 -21.54 4.05
CA GLU A 371 -13.63 -22.56 4.90
C GLU A 371 -13.36 -23.99 4.39
N GLU A 372 -13.62 -24.24 3.10
CA GLU A 372 -13.38 -25.53 2.43
C GLU A 372 -11.92 -26.00 2.54
N LEU A 373 -10.96 -25.07 2.50
CA LEU A 373 -9.54 -25.35 2.63
C LEU A 373 -9.09 -25.63 4.08
N SER A 374 -9.84 -25.14 5.08
CA SER A 374 -9.53 -25.28 6.51
C SER A 374 -8.04 -25.09 6.86
N PRO A 375 -7.38 -24.00 6.42
CA PRO A 375 -5.94 -23.79 6.59
C PRO A 375 -5.51 -23.75 8.06
N ARG A 376 -4.22 -24.02 8.32
CA ARG A 376 -3.61 -23.85 9.65
C ARG A 376 -3.47 -22.38 10.02
N VAL A 377 -3.21 -21.51 9.04
CA VAL A 377 -3.26 -20.05 9.22
C VAL A 377 -3.79 -19.35 7.98
N VAL A 378 -4.62 -18.33 8.16
CA VAL A 378 -4.85 -17.25 7.19
C VAL A 378 -4.19 -16.01 7.76
N THR A 379 -3.37 -15.33 6.97
CA THR A 379 -2.82 -14.01 7.29
C THR A 379 -3.44 -12.98 6.37
N LEU A 380 -4.04 -11.95 6.96
CA LEU A 380 -4.76 -10.90 6.26
C LEU A 380 -4.22 -9.56 6.72
N VAL A 381 -3.83 -8.71 5.77
CA VAL A 381 -3.49 -7.31 6.01
C VAL A 381 -4.47 -6.43 5.26
N GLU A 382 -5.33 -5.73 5.99
CA GLU A 382 -6.35 -4.83 5.45
C GLU A 382 -5.83 -3.39 5.37
N GLN A 383 -6.34 -2.62 4.40
CA GLN A 383 -6.32 -1.16 4.45
C GLN A 383 -7.48 -0.71 5.36
N GLU A 384 -7.24 0.18 6.32
CA GLU A 384 -8.30 0.73 7.18
C GLU A 384 -9.09 1.82 6.43
N ILE A 385 -9.91 1.39 5.49
CA ILE A 385 -10.78 2.21 4.63
C ILE A 385 -12.08 1.45 4.32
N SER A 386 -13.24 2.13 4.37
CA SER A 386 -14.51 1.50 3.99
C SER A 386 -14.59 1.35 2.46
N HIS A 387 -14.45 0.11 1.97
CA HIS A 387 -14.60 -0.19 0.56
C HIS A 387 -16.07 -0.25 0.08
N GLY A 388 -17.02 -0.40 0.99
CA GLY A 388 -18.46 -0.44 0.70
C GLY A 388 -19.19 0.87 1.05
N GLY A 389 -20.39 1.04 0.49
CA GLY A 389 -21.23 2.24 0.66
C GLY A 389 -21.54 2.95 -0.65
N SER A 390 -22.20 4.10 -0.55
CA SER A 390 -22.49 5.02 -1.65
C SER A 390 -21.21 5.61 -2.26
N PHE A 391 -21.35 6.45 -3.29
CA PHE A 391 -20.22 7.23 -3.80
C PHE A 391 -19.66 8.18 -2.73
N LEU A 392 -20.52 8.84 -1.95
CA LEU A 392 -20.11 9.84 -0.97
C LEU A 392 -19.39 9.18 0.22
N ASP A 393 -19.88 8.04 0.73
CA ASP A 393 -19.23 7.27 1.79
C ASP A 393 -17.78 6.91 1.42
N ARG A 394 -17.58 6.47 0.17
CA ARG A 394 -16.26 6.09 -0.34
C ARG A 394 -15.38 7.29 -0.66
N PHE A 395 -15.96 8.41 -1.11
CA PHE A 395 -15.25 9.68 -1.26
C PHE A 395 -14.71 10.15 0.09
N VAL A 396 -15.58 10.22 1.10
CA VAL A 396 -15.28 10.54 2.49
C VAL A 396 -14.15 9.64 3.02
N GLY A 397 -14.38 8.33 3.11
CA GLY A 397 -13.42 7.40 3.70
C GLY A 397 -12.06 7.40 3.01
N SER A 398 -12.04 7.55 1.67
CA SER A 398 -10.78 7.67 0.93
C SER A 398 -10.07 9.01 1.15
N LEU A 399 -10.78 10.13 1.32
CA LEU A 399 -10.15 11.44 1.45
C LEU A 399 -9.32 11.56 2.75
N HIS A 400 -9.81 11.07 3.89
CA HIS A 400 -9.01 11.00 5.13
C HIS A 400 -7.80 10.05 4.98
N TYR A 401 -8.05 8.84 4.49
CA TYR A 401 -7.04 7.79 4.33
C TYR A 401 -5.89 8.25 3.42
N TYR A 402 -6.19 8.78 2.23
CA TYR A 402 -5.16 9.25 1.32
C TYR A 402 -4.54 10.59 1.75
N SER A 403 -5.26 11.49 2.43
CA SER A 403 -4.61 12.68 3.02
C SER A 403 -3.52 12.29 4.02
N THR A 404 -3.85 11.38 4.95
CA THR A 404 -2.91 10.80 5.91
C THR A 404 -1.72 10.12 5.21
N LEU A 405 -1.97 9.36 4.15
CA LEU A 405 -0.93 8.64 3.41
C LEU A 405 -0.03 9.57 2.59
N PHE A 406 -0.57 10.62 1.96
CA PHE A 406 0.20 11.66 1.27
C PHE A 406 1.05 12.48 2.24
N ASP A 407 0.53 12.80 3.44
CA ASP A 407 1.31 13.44 4.51
C ASP A 407 2.46 12.55 4.99
N SER A 408 2.24 11.24 5.12
CA SER A 408 3.30 10.29 5.50
C SER A 408 4.43 10.21 4.46
N LEU A 409 4.13 10.41 3.18
CA LEU A 409 5.15 10.52 2.11
C LEU A 409 5.80 11.90 2.09
N GLY A 410 5.01 12.97 2.23
CA GLY A 410 5.50 14.35 2.19
C GLY A 410 6.43 14.73 3.34
N ALA A 411 6.31 14.04 4.49
CA ALA A 411 7.21 14.20 5.62
C ALA A 411 8.65 13.68 5.37
N TYR A 412 8.86 12.80 4.37
CA TYR A 412 10.18 12.27 4.02
C TYR A 412 10.70 12.73 2.64
N PHE A 413 9.80 13.09 1.72
CA PHE A 413 10.16 13.32 0.33
C PHE A 413 9.84 14.75 -0.15
N PRO A 414 10.85 15.48 -0.68
CA PRO A 414 10.65 16.73 -1.41
C PRO A 414 9.56 16.64 -2.48
N SER A 415 8.94 17.77 -2.79
CA SER A 415 7.86 17.83 -3.79
C SER A 415 8.31 17.45 -5.21
N ASP A 416 9.58 17.63 -5.54
CA ASP A 416 10.18 17.27 -6.82
C ASP A 416 10.72 15.83 -6.89
N ASP A 417 10.64 15.05 -5.79
CA ASP A 417 11.18 13.68 -5.79
C ASP A 417 10.40 12.73 -6.75
N PRO A 418 11.10 12.05 -7.69
CA PRO A 418 10.46 11.21 -8.69
C PRO A 418 9.97 9.86 -8.13
N ASN A 419 10.38 9.45 -6.94
CA ASN A 419 9.87 8.25 -6.26
C ASN A 419 8.54 8.54 -5.58
N ARG A 420 8.42 9.67 -4.88
CA ARG A 420 7.18 10.22 -4.34
C ARG A 420 6.11 10.33 -5.42
N HIS A 421 6.39 11.07 -6.50
CA HIS A 421 5.44 11.21 -7.61
C HIS A 421 5.08 9.84 -8.24
N ARG A 422 6.05 8.91 -8.36
CA ARG A 422 5.79 7.56 -8.89
C ARG A 422 4.89 6.72 -7.98
N VAL A 423 4.99 6.83 -6.66
CA VAL A 423 4.08 6.18 -5.70
C VAL A 423 2.69 6.82 -5.78
N GLU A 424 2.61 8.15 -5.66
CA GLU A 424 1.36 8.91 -5.71
C GLU A 424 0.58 8.68 -7.02
N HIS A 425 1.24 8.79 -8.18
CA HIS A 425 0.59 8.67 -9.49
C HIS A 425 0.26 7.22 -9.90
N CYS A 426 1.13 6.24 -9.62
CA CYS A 426 0.97 4.88 -10.13
C CYS A 426 0.34 3.90 -9.13
N LEU A 427 0.31 4.23 -7.84
CA LEU A 427 -0.44 3.48 -6.81
C LEU A 427 -1.62 4.29 -6.27
N LEU A 428 -1.36 5.40 -5.57
CA LEU A 428 -2.40 6.01 -4.73
C LEU A 428 -3.55 6.59 -5.57
N TYR A 429 -3.23 7.33 -6.63
CA TYR A 429 -4.20 7.75 -7.65
C TYR A 429 -4.93 6.57 -8.29
N ARG A 430 -4.27 5.42 -8.49
CA ARG A 430 -4.91 4.25 -9.10
C ARG A 430 -5.96 3.66 -8.17
N GLU A 431 -5.68 3.60 -6.87
CA GLU A 431 -6.62 3.19 -5.85
C GLU A 431 -7.80 4.17 -5.73
N ILE A 432 -7.53 5.47 -5.55
CA ILE A 432 -8.54 6.55 -5.52
C ILE A 432 -9.46 6.46 -6.74
N ASN A 433 -8.89 6.36 -7.95
CA ASN A 433 -9.64 6.26 -9.19
C ASN A 433 -10.52 5.00 -9.28
N ASN A 434 -10.11 3.89 -8.67
CA ASN A 434 -10.94 2.68 -8.61
C ASN A 434 -12.06 2.84 -7.57
N ILE A 435 -11.75 3.32 -6.36
CA ILE A 435 -12.71 3.54 -5.26
C ILE A 435 -13.84 4.49 -5.69
N LEU A 436 -13.49 5.60 -6.33
CA LEU A 436 -14.44 6.63 -6.79
C LEU A 436 -15.19 6.26 -8.08
N ALA A 437 -14.80 5.20 -8.79
CA ALA A 437 -15.46 4.78 -10.02
C ALA A 437 -16.91 4.30 -9.79
N ILE A 438 -17.66 4.21 -10.90
CA ILE A 438 -18.93 3.46 -10.94
C ILE A 438 -18.61 1.99 -10.62
N GLY A 439 -19.35 1.41 -9.67
CA GLY A 439 -19.06 0.07 -9.11
C GLY A 439 -17.74 -0.05 -8.33
N GLY A 440 -17.08 1.06 -7.99
CA GLY A 440 -15.81 1.07 -7.26
C GLY A 440 -15.92 0.47 -5.84
N PRO A 441 -14.83 -0.13 -5.28
CA PRO A 441 -13.49 -0.24 -5.88
C PRO A 441 -13.35 -1.36 -6.92
N ALA A 442 -14.17 -2.41 -6.85
CA ALA A 442 -13.99 -3.63 -7.66
C ALA A 442 -14.34 -3.45 -9.14
N ARG A 443 -15.30 -2.57 -9.44
CA ARG A 443 -15.85 -2.29 -10.78
C ARG A 443 -16.45 -3.51 -11.50
N SER A 444 -16.82 -4.53 -10.74
CA SER A 444 -17.41 -5.79 -11.21
C SER A 444 -18.95 -5.81 -11.17
N GLY A 445 -19.58 -4.99 -10.32
CA GLY A 445 -21.00 -5.10 -9.99
C GLY A 445 -21.31 -6.13 -8.89
N GLU A 446 -20.30 -6.82 -8.36
CA GLU A 446 -20.42 -7.68 -7.18
C GLU A 446 -20.27 -6.83 -5.91
N ASP A 447 -21.10 -7.09 -4.89
CA ASP A 447 -20.93 -6.49 -3.57
C ASP A 447 -19.63 -6.96 -2.90
N LYS A 448 -18.98 -6.04 -2.18
CA LYS A 448 -17.74 -6.25 -1.43
C LYS A 448 -17.98 -6.15 0.07
N PHE A 449 -17.25 -6.94 0.85
CA PHE A 449 -17.28 -6.82 2.31
C PHE A 449 -16.68 -5.48 2.74
N LYS A 450 -17.27 -4.84 3.76
CA LYS A 450 -16.75 -3.57 4.31
C LYS A 450 -15.40 -3.75 5.00
N HIS A 451 -15.29 -4.78 5.82
CA HIS A 451 -14.08 -5.21 6.52
C HIS A 451 -14.02 -6.73 6.56
N TRP A 452 -12.91 -7.30 6.09
CA TRP A 452 -12.75 -8.76 6.01
C TRP A 452 -12.53 -9.40 7.37
N ARG A 453 -11.83 -8.76 8.31
CA ARG A 453 -11.73 -9.21 9.72
C ARG A 453 -13.09 -9.40 10.39
N SER A 454 -14.09 -8.60 10.04
CA SER A 454 -15.44 -8.73 10.61
C SER A 454 -16.15 -9.99 10.11
N GLU A 455 -16.05 -10.31 8.82
CA GLU A 455 -16.68 -11.51 8.28
C GLU A 455 -15.89 -12.80 8.60
N LEU A 456 -14.55 -12.72 8.69
CA LEU A 456 -13.72 -13.82 9.21
C LEU A 456 -13.99 -14.13 10.69
N ALA A 457 -14.39 -13.14 11.50
CA ALA A 457 -14.82 -13.35 12.88
C ALA A 457 -16.26 -13.89 13.02
N ARG A 458 -17.09 -13.70 11.99
CA ARG A 458 -18.48 -14.22 11.93
C ARG A 458 -18.54 -15.62 11.30
N CYS A 459 -17.51 -16.02 10.56
CA CYS A 459 -17.33 -17.34 9.97
C CYS A 459 -17.18 -18.43 11.05
N ASN A 460 -18.15 -19.35 11.14
CA ASN A 460 -18.10 -20.49 12.09
C ASN A 460 -16.89 -21.43 11.90
N GLY A 461 -16.22 -21.41 10.75
CA GLY A 461 -15.04 -22.25 10.47
C GLY A 461 -13.72 -21.70 10.98
N LEU A 462 -13.62 -20.40 11.22
CA LEU A 462 -12.38 -19.67 11.51
C LEU A 462 -12.44 -18.97 12.87
N ALA A 463 -11.29 -18.84 13.52
CA ALA A 463 -11.14 -18.04 14.72
C ALA A 463 -9.82 -17.27 14.70
N GLN A 464 -9.86 -16.02 15.15
CA GLN A 464 -8.69 -15.16 15.23
C GLN A 464 -7.61 -15.79 16.14
N VAL A 465 -6.35 -15.56 15.76
CA VAL A 465 -5.16 -15.85 16.56
C VAL A 465 -4.48 -14.51 16.85
N PRO A 466 -4.27 -14.14 18.13
CA PRO A 466 -3.58 -12.91 18.48
C PRO A 466 -2.18 -12.83 17.86
N MET A 467 -1.88 -11.71 17.21
CA MET A 467 -0.55 -11.45 16.66
C MET A 467 0.51 -11.52 17.77
N SER A 468 1.58 -12.30 17.53
CA SER A 468 2.56 -12.62 18.58
C SER A 468 3.46 -11.45 18.95
N GLY A 469 4.12 -11.55 20.12
CA GLY A 469 5.19 -10.61 20.52
C GLY A 469 6.35 -10.57 19.52
N ASN A 470 6.60 -11.65 18.77
CA ASN A 470 7.56 -11.64 17.67
C ASN A 470 7.06 -10.80 16.50
N SER A 471 5.78 -10.89 16.13
CA SER A 471 5.20 -10.06 15.07
C SER A 471 5.24 -8.58 15.44
N MET A 472 5.00 -8.24 16.71
CA MET A 472 5.16 -6.89 17.24
C MET A 472 6.63 -6.41 17.19
N ALA A 473 7.58 -7.27 17.58
CA ALA A 473 9.01 -6.95 17.51
C ALA A 473 9.49 -6.75 16.06
N GLN A 474 9.04 -7.59 15.12
CA GLN A 474 9.32 -7.41 13.68
C GLN A 474 8.74 -6.09 13.15
N ALA A 475 7.48 -5.78 13.49
CA ALA A 475 6.87 -4.50 13.12
C ALA A 475 7.66 -3.30 13.66
N GLN A 476 8.09 -3.33 14.93
CA GLN A 476 8.87 -2.27 15.53
C GLN A 476 10.27 -2.14 14.89
N LEU A 477 10.93 -3.26 14.57
CA LEU A 477 12.19 -3.25 13.83
C LEU A 477 12.03 -2.62 12.44
N ILE A 478 10.93 -2.90 11.74
CA ILE A 478 10.63 -2.26 10.45
C ILE A 478 10.46 -0.75 10.62
N LEU A 479 9.72 -0.26 11.62
CA LEU A 479 9.56 1.17 11.87
C LEU A 479 10.88 1.84 12.24
N ASN A 480 11.74 1.18 13.01
CA ASN A 480 13.05 1.69 13.40
C ASN A 480 14.02 1.90 12.21
N MET A 481 13.72 1.34 11.02
CA MET A 481 14.48 1.64 9.79
C MET A 481 14.11 3.00 9.16
N PHE A 482 13.00 3.61 9.58
CA PHE A 482 12.56 4.93 9.12
C PHE A 482 12.84 5.97 10.24
N PRO A 483 13.39 7.15 9.92
CA PRO A 483 13.76 8.17 10.91
C PRO A 483 12.66 8.46 11.95
N PRO A 484 12.87 8.21 13.26
CA PRO A 484 11.80 8.20 14.28
C PRO A 484 11.05 9.52 14.52
N ALA A 485 11.56 10.66 14.05
CA ALA A 485 10.93 11.98 14.22
C ALA A 485 9.65 12.20 13.38
N HIS A 486 9.12 11.15 12.74
CA HIS A 486 8.10 11.26 11.71
C HIS A 486 7.00 10.21 11.91
N GLY A 487 6.00 10.55 12.73
CA GLY A 487 4.59 10.12 12.65
C GLY A 487 4.20 8.64 12.73
N TYR A 488 4.98 7.67 12.24
CA TYR A 488 4.58 6.26 12.20
C TYR A 488 4.38 5.69 13.60
N SER A 489 3.28 4.97 13.78
CA SER A 489 2.84 4.44 15.07
C SER A 489 2.35 3.00 14.92
N LEU A 490 2.68 2.15 15.89
CA LEU A 490 2.12 0.81 16.02
C LEU A 490 1.12 0.80 17.17
N ILE A 491 -0.11 0.42 16.86
CA ILE A 491 -1.21 0.34 17.81
C ILE A 491 -1.61 -1.14 17.90
N PRO A 492 -1.38 -1.82 19.03
CA PRO A 492 -1.93 -3.15 19.28
C PRO A 492 -3.46 -3.04 19.37
N GLY A 493 -4.18 -3.86 18.60
CA GLY A 493 -5.62 -4.00 18.68
C GLY A 493 -6.04 -5.32 19.34
N ASP A 494 -7.33 -5.64 19.27
CA ASP A 494 -7.89 -6.91 19.77
C ASP A 494 -7.34 -8.09 18.98
N GLY A 495 -6.17 -8.59 19.39
CA GLY A 495 -5.43 -9.65 18.68
C GLY A 495 -4.83 -9.23 17.32
N THR A 496 -4.85 -7.95 16.96
CA THR A 496 -4.28 -7.39 15.71
C THR A 496 -3.07 -6.51 15.98
N LEU A 497 -2.32 -6.20 14.91
CA LEU A 497 -1.35 -5.10 14.90
C LEU A 497 -1.81 -4.08 13.86
N MET A 498 -1.89 -2.80 14.24
CA MET A 498 -2.26 -1.72 13.33
C MET A 498 -1.06 -0.79 13.16
N LEU A 499 -0.72 -0.48 11.91
CA LEU A 499 0.25 0.54 11.55
C LEU A 499 -0.49 1.80 11.09
N GLY A 500 -0.22 2.90 11.77
CA GLY A 500 -0.80 4.21 11.49
C GLY A 500 0.23 5.33 11.37
N TRP A 501 -0.25 6.51 11.05
CA TRP A 501 0.51 7.75 10.97
C TRP A 501 -0.18 8.82 11.82
N LYS A 502 0.56 9.38 12.80
CA LYS A 502 0.12 10.43 13.73
C LYS A 502 -1.24 10.12 14.39
N GLY A 503 -1.45 8.86 14.80
CA GLY A 503 -2.66 8.36 15.44
C GLY A 503 -3.66 7.69 14.50
N THR A 504 -3.72 8.10 13.23
CA THR A 504 -4.64 7.53 12.23
C THR A 504 -4.12 6.17 11.75
N SER A 505 -4.87 5.09 12.01
CA SER A 505 -4.55 3.74 11.51
C SER A 505 -4.72 3.65 10.00
N LEU A 506 -3.85 2.90 9.32
CA LEU A 506 -3.86 2.75 7.86
C LEU A 506 -3.78 1.29 7.40
N PHE A 507 -2.98 0.45 8.07
CA PHE A 507 -2.84 -0.97 7.72
C PHE A 507 -3.04 -1.86 8.95
N THR A 508 -3.96 -2.82 8.90
CA THR A 508 -4.24 -3.76 10.01
C THR A 508 -3.84 -5.17 9.64
N ALA A 509 -2.81 -5.70 10.31
CA ALA A 509 -2.39 -7.08 10.21
C ALA A 509 -3.13 -7.97 11.22
N SER A 510 -3.73 -9.05 10.73
CA SER A 510 -4.48 -10.04 11.50
C SER A 510 -4.10 -11.46 11.09
N SER A 511 -4.28 -12.41 12.01
CA SER A 511 -4.10 -13.84 11.73
C SER A 511 -5.27 -14.67 12.26
N TRP A 512 -5.60 -15.75 11.55
CA TRP A 512 -6.77 -16.58 11.78
C TRP A 512 -6.39 -18.04 11.62
N THR A 513 -7.06 -18.95 12.32
CA THR A 513 -6.85 -20.40 12.21
C THR A 513 -8.18 -21.12 12.13
N SER A 514 -8.22 -22.26 11.43
CA SER A 514 -9.46 -23.03 11.29
C SER A 514 -9.71 -23.86 12.54
N HIS A 515 -10.97 -23.99 12.97
CA HIS A 515 -11.31 -24.80 14.14
C HIS A 515 -10.87 -26.27 14.00
N ALA A 516 -10.92 -26.81 12.77
CA ALA A 516 -10.46 -28.16 12.45
C ALA A 516 -8.93 -28.35 12.42
N SER A 517 -8.14 -27.26 12.48
CA SER A 517 -6.68 -27.30 12.32
C SER A 517 -5.89 -26.83 13.55
N ARG A 518 -6.56 -26.57 14.69
CA ARG A 518 -5.98 -26.08 15.96
C ARG A 518 -5.09 -27.11 16.69
#